data_AF-A0A960NKT8-F1
#
_entry.id   AF-A0A960NKT8-F1
#
_cell.length_a   1.000
_cell.length_b   1.000
_cell.length_c   1.000
_cell.angle_alpha   90.00
_cell.angle_beta   90.00
_cell.angle_gamma   90.00
#
_symmetry.space_group_name_H-M   'P 1'
#
loop_
_entity.id
_entity.type
_entity.pdbx_description
1 polymer ?
#
loop_
_entity_poly.entity_id
_entity_poly.type
_entity_poly.pdbx_seq_one_letter_code
_entity_poly.pdbx_strand_id
1 'polypeptide(L)'
;MHPALVVRETGRYGLGLFTDEDLTAGTELLVCGGPVLSLSDEDRLPSVCRDKPIELSEWFSMGPRSEGDIPRMPQLYLNHSCRPNAGWKGQLTLVAMRDIAAGEEITHDYGMVAHSNCHSASYWTMQCRCGCPNCRELVTEDDWQRPELQSRYDGWFAWHIQRKLDARRRGTDLLQPLVATGRTEGWNWVDHRIGSSSFPGRGRGLVALADLPIHTLVVALGGRIMSLADETRDLGIQISARHVLGPREGEASLSDHINHLCEPNLGFFGQVFLITLRDVRAGEELGFDYATCVGGVMPYRMPCRCGARTCRGEVTHEDWRRPDLRRRLGALYQPWLREGRS
;
A
#
# COMPACT_ATOMS: atom_id res chain seq x y z
N MET A 1 -13.46 2.03 -3.80
CA MET A 1 -14.02 1.11 -4.81
C MET A 1 -14.70 1.94 -5.88
N HIS A 2 -14.54 1.60 -7.15
CA HIS A 2 -15.20 2.29 -8.26
C HIS A 2 -16.72 2.21 -8.10
N PRO A 3 -17.48 3.30 -8.35
CA PRO A 3 -18.91 3.37 -8.04
C PRO A 3 -19.76 2.36 -8.80
N ALA A 4 -19.34 1.95 -10.00
CA ALA A 4 -20.03 0.93 -10.79
C ALA A 4 -19.83 -0.51 -10.28
N LEU A 5 -19.04 -0.72 -9.22
CA LEU A 5 -18.79 -2.06 -8.69
C LEU A 5 -19.77 -2.42 -7.57
N VAL A 6 -20.24 -3.67 -7.60
CA VAL A 6 -21.26 -4.20 -6.69
C VAL A 6 -20.92 -5.62 -6.28
N VAL A 7 -21.23 -5.97 -5.03
CA VAL A 7 -21.03 -7.34 -4.51
C VAL A 7 -22.26 -8.18 -4.83
N ARG A 8 -22.07 -9.36 -5.42
CA ARG A 8 -23.14 -10.30 -5.77
C ARG A 8 -22.76 -11.74 -5.48
N GLU A 9 -23.75 -12.61 -5.37
CA GLU A 9 -23.56 -14.05 -5.37
C GLU A 9 -23.07 -14.52 -6.74
N THR A 10 -21.99 -15.29 -6.76
CA THR A 10 -21.40 -15.88 -7.98
C THR A 10 -22.16 -17.13 -8.43
N GLY A 11 -22.96 -17.71 -7.53
CA GLY A 11 -23.63 -19.00 -7.75
C GLY A 11 -22.69 -20.22 -7.76
N ARG A 12 -21.37 -20.03 -7.56
CA ARG A 12 -20.37 -21.11 -7.66
C ARG A 12 -19.43 -21.21 -6.46
N TYR A 13 -18.97 -20.08 -5.94
CA TYR A 13 -17.93 -20.03 -4.90
C TYR A 13 -18.17 -18.91 -3.87
N GLY A 14 -19.42 -18.50 -3.70
CA GLY A 14 -19.83 -17.46 -2.74
C GLY A 14 -19.98 -16.09 -3.40
N LEU A 15 -19.56 -15.04 -2.70
CA LEU A 15 -19.66 -13.67 -3.18
C LEU A 15 -18.52 -13.28 -4.12
N GLY A 16 -18.79 -12.36 -5.03
CA GLY A 16 -17.83 -11.77 -5.97
C GLY A 16 -18.13 -10.31 -6.23
N LEU A 17 -17.14 -9.60 -6.76
CA LEU A 17 -17.28 -8.21 -7.18
C LEU A 17 -17.61 -8.15 -8.67
N PHE A 18 -18.69 -7.47 -9.04
CA PHE A 18 -19.16 -7.33 -10.42
C PHE A 18 -19.24 -5.86 -10.80
N THR A 19 -19.31 -5.56 -12.09
CA THR A 19 -19.61 -4.20 -12.57
C THR A 19 -21.00 -4.10 -13.18
N ASP A 20 -21.67 -2.96 -13.00
CA ASP A 20 -22.96 -2.63 -13.63
C ASP A 20 -22.87 -1.78 -14.89
N GLU A 21 -21.66 -1.39 -15.27
CA GLU A 21 -21.38 -0.54 -16.42
C GLU A 21 -20.20 -1.09 -17.21
N ASP A 22 -20.08 -0.70 -18.48
CA ASP A 22 -18.88 -0.97 -19.26
C ASP A 22 -17.72 -0.12 -18.70
N LEU A 23 -16.60 -0.76 -18.38
CA LEU A 23 -15.38 -0.12 -17.89
C LEU A 23 -14.27 -0.25 -18.93
N THR A 24 -13.51 0.81 -19.15
CA THR A 24 -12.38 0.78 -20.09
C THR A 24 -11.11 0.22 -19.43
N ALA A 25 -10.21 -0.34 -20.24
CA ALA A 25 -8.86 -0.68 -19.81
C ALA A 25 -8.17 0.50 -19.10
N GLY A 26 -7.43 0.22 -18.02
CA GLY A 26 -6.78 1.24 -17.20
C GLY A 26 -7.66 1.88 -16.14
N THR A 27 -8.96 1.54 -16.06
CA THR A 27 -9.84 2.03 -15.00
C THR A 27 -9.36 1.56 -13.62
N GLU A 28 -9.24 2.48 -12.67
CA GLU A 28 -8.99 2.17 -11.25
C GLU A 28 -10.24 1.52 -10.65
N LEU A 29 -10.18 0.23 -10.35
CA LEU A 29 -11.32 -0.57 -9.87
C LEU A 29 -11.49 -0.47 -8.37
N LEU A 30 -10.39 -0.59 -7.62
CA LEU A 30 -10.38 -0.41 -6.18
C LEU A 30 -9.00 -0.01 -5.68
N VAL A 31 -9.00 0.62 -4.52
CA VAL A 31 -7.82 0.90 -3.72
C VAL A 31 -8.05 0.23 -2.36
N CYS A 32 -7.15 -0.64 -1.97
CA CYS A 32 -7.22 -1.38 -0.71
C CYS A 32 -6.92 -0.45 0.46
N GLY A 33 -7.84 -0.43 1.42
CA GLY A 33 -7.62 0.16 2.75
C GLY A 33 -8.10 -0.82 3.81
N GLY A 34 -7.60 -0.65 5.02
CA GLY A 34 -7.85 -1.55 6.12
C GLY A 34 -6.73 -1.51 7.15
N PRO A 35 -6.88 -2.32 8.21
CA PRO A 35 -5.80 -2.59 9.15
C PRO A 35 -4.63 -3.26 8.45
N VAL A 36 -3.42 -2.75 8.70
CA VAL A 36 -2.19 -3.49 8.44
C VAL A 36 -2.02 -4.55 9.53
N LEU A 37 -1.57 -5.71 9.11
CA LEU A 37 -1.34 -6.90 9.93
C LEU A 37 0.09 -7.34 9.70
N SER A 38 0.86 -7.54 10.78
CA SER A 38 2.08 -8.34 10.67
C SER A 38 1.71 -9.81 10.53
N LEU A 39 2.65 -10.65 10.08
CA LEU A 39 2.45 -12.11 10.04
C LEU A 39 2.00 -12.67 11.39
N SER A 40 2.55 -12.17 12.50
CA SER A 40 2.16 -12.59 13.85
C SER A 40 0.72 -12.19 14.22
N ASP A 41 0.21 -11.10 13.65
CA ASP A 41 -1.17 -10.66 13.85
C ASP A 41 -2.13 -11.50 13.00
N GLU A 42 -1.71 -11.88 11.78
CA GLU A 42 -2.46 -12.79 10.90
C GLU A 42 -2.68 -14.16 11.53
N ASP A 43 -1.64 -14.74 12.15
CA ASP A 43 -1.73 -16.03 12.84
C ASP A 43 -2.74 -16.02 13.99
N ARG A 44 -3.02 -14.83 14.56
CA ARG A 44 -3.95 -14.62 15.67
C ARG A 44 -5.36 -14.27 15.22
N LEU A 45 -5.60 -14.14 13.91
CA LEU A 45 -6.91 -13.81 13.40
C LEU A 45 -7.93 -14.91 13.70
N PRO A 46 -9.20 -14.53 13.97
CA PRO A 46 -10.32 -15.47 13.96
C PRO A 46 -10.34 -16.26 12.65
N SER A 47 -10.80 -17.51 12.69
CA SER A 47 -10.84 -18.40 11.51
C SER A 47 -11.56 -17.77 10.31
N VAL A 48 -12.64 -17.03 10.55
CA VAL A 48 -13.41 -16.32 9.50
C VAL A 48 -12.61 -15.21 8.80
N CYS A 49 -11.55 -14.70 9.41
CA CYS A 49 -10.70 -13.65 8.85
C CYS A 49 -9.38 -14.16 8.28
N ARG A 50 -8.96 -15.39 8.59
CA ARG A 50 -7.58 -15.87 8.35
C ARG A 50 -7.22 -15.99 6.87
N ASP A 51 -8.18 -16.23 5.99
CA ASP A 51 -7.98 -16.43 4.55
C ASP A 51 -8.18 -15.15 3.72
N LYS A 52 -8.32 -14.00 4.39
CA LYS A 52 -8.75 -12.72 3.80
C LYS A 52 -7.64 -11.68 3.59
N PRO A 53 -6.54 -11.65 4.36
CA PRO A 53 -5.53 -10.63 4.18
C PRO A 53 -4.93 -10.66 2.76
N ILE A 54 -4.68 -9.47 2.21
CA ILE A 54 -3.98 -9.28 0.95
C ILE A 54 -2.57 -8.80 1.27
N GLU A 55 -1.57 -9.51 0.76
CA GLU A 55 -0.17 -9.26 1.05
C GLU A 55 0.30 -7.89 0.50
N LEU A 56 0.88 -7.08 1.37
CA LEU A 56 1.50 -5.80 1.04
C LEU A 56 3.01 -5.94 0.81
N SER A 57 3.64 -6.88 1.53
CA SER A 57 5.05 -7.24 1.48
C SER A 57 5.30 -8.60 2.13
N GLU A 58 6.57 -8.96 2.25
CA GLU A 58 7.07 -10.15 2.95
C GLU A 58 6.85 -10.14 4.47
N TRP A 59 6.32 -9.05 5.04
CA TRP A 59 6.12 -8.93 6.49
C TRP A 59 4.72 -8.49 6.88
N PHE A 60 3.96 -7.95 5.92
CA PHE A 60 2.69 -7.31 6.19
C PHE A 60 1.65 -7.64 5.14
N SER A 61 0.43 -7.81 5.61
CA SER A 61 -0.78 -7.86 4.80
C SER A 61 -1.77 -6.81 5.27
N MET A 62 -2.82 -6.63 4.48
CA MET A 62 -3.95 -5.79 4.81
C MET A 62 -5.22 -6.64 4.84
N GLY A 63 -5.92 -6.66 5.96
CA GLY A 63 -7.04 -7.58 6.14
C GLY A 63 -7.96 -7.22 7.31
N PRO A 64 -9.12 -7.87 7.40
CA PRO A 64 -10.06 -7.68 8.48
C PRO A 64 -9.48 -8.22 9.80
N ARG A 65 -9.79 -7.57 10.92
CA ARG A 65 -9.44 -8.09 12.26
C ARG A 65 -10.61 -8.78 12.94
N SER A 66 -11.82 -8.47 12.49
CA SER A 66 -13.05 -9.03 12.96
C SER A 66 -14.02 -9.26 11.81
N GLU A 67 -15.02 -10.12 12.03
CA GLU A 67 -16.07 -10.38 11.05
C GLU A 67 -16.82 -9.08 10.64
N GLY A 68 -16.96 -8.12 11.57
CA GLY A 68 -17.60 -6.83 11.31
C GLY A 68 -16.83 -5.90 10.37
N ASP A 69 -15.56 -6.19 10.10
CA ASP A 69 -14.74 -5.45 9.12
C ASP A 69 -15.00 -5.94 7.69
N ILE A 70 -15.40 -7.21 7.52
CA ILE A 70 -15.51 -7.85 6.19
C ILE A 70 -16.42 -7.07 5.24
N PRO A 71 -17.66 -6.67 5.63
CA PRO A 71 -18.54 -5.92 4.73
C PRO A 71 -18.02 -4.53 4.33
N ARG A 72 -16.98 -4.03 5.00
CA ARG A 72 -16.39 -2.71 4.77
C ARG A 72 -15.12 -2.77 3.91
N MET A 73 -14.68 -3.96 3.53
CA MET A 73 -13.45 -4.19 2.79
C MET A 73 -13.77 -4.89 1.46
N PRO A 74 -14.15 -4.12 0.42
CA PRO A 74 -14.62 -4.69 -0.84
C PRO A 74 -13.56 -5.54 -1.56
N GLN A 75 -12.28 -5.32 -1.27
CA GLN A 75 -11.18 -6.16 -1.77
C GLN A 75 -11.30 -7.63 -1.36
N LEU A 76 -12.07 -7.95 -0.31
CA LEU A 76 -12.28 -9.32 0.17
C LEU A 76 -13.27 -10.13 -0.68
N TYR A 77 -13.93 -9.48 -1.65
CA TYR A 77 -14.83 -10.12 -2.62
C TYR A 77 -14.17 -10.29 -4.00
N LEU A 78 -12.86 -10.06 -4.11
CA LEU A 78 -12.11 -10.34 -5.33
C LEU A 78 -11.84 -11.83 -5.44
N ASN A 79 -12.34 -12.43 -6.51
CA ASN A 79 -12.12 -13.84 -6.77
C ASN A 79 -10.99 -14.08 -7.77
N HIS A 80 -10.51 -15.31 -7.73
CA HIS A 80 -9.49 -15.81 -8.63
C HIS A 80 -10.03 -16.10 -10.03
N SER A 81 -9.28 -15.70 -11.06
CA SER A 81 -9.39 -16.29 -12.40
C SER A 81 -8.00 -16.53 -13.00
N CYS A 82 -7.80 -17.68 -13.67
CA CYS A 82 -6.58 -17.95 -14.46
C CYS A 82 -6.53 -17.14 -15.77
N ARG A 83 -7.64 -16.48 -16.14
CA ARG A 83 -7.72 -15.48 -17.22
C ARG A 83 -8.44 -14.24 -16.64
N PRO A 84 -7.76 -13.45 -15.79
CA PRO A 84 -8.38 -12.34 -15.09
C PRO A 84 -8.69 -11.17 -16.04
N ASN A 85 -9.48 -10.21 -15.55
CA ASN A 85 -9.70 -8.92 -16.20
C ASN A 85 -9.09 -7.75 -15.41
N ALA A 86 -8.56 -8.00 -14.21
CA ALA A 86 -7.94 -7.01 -13.36
C ALA A 86 -6.55 -7.45 -12.88
N GLY A 87 -5.67 -6.47 -12.65
CA GLY A 87 -4.30 -6.66 -12.19
C GLY A 87 -3.86 -5.56 -11.23
N TRP A 88 -2.76 -5.78 -10.53
CA TRP A 88 -2.29 -4.87 -9.49
C TRP A 88 -1.35 -3.79 -10.03
N LYS A 89 -1.50 -2.57 -9.51
CA LYS A 89 -0.58 -1.45 -9.70
C LYS A 89 -0.17 -0.91 -8.34
N GLY A 90 1.13 -0.92 -8.08
CA GLY A 90 1.66 -0.58 -6.76
C GLY A 90 1.29 -1.63 -5.71
N GLN A 91 1.16 -1.19 -4.45
CA GLN A 91 0.81 -2.04 -3.31
C GLN A 91 -0.69 -2.15 -3.07
N LEU A 92 -1.48 -1.15 -3.47
CA LEU A 92 -2.87 -1.03 -3.00
C LEU A 92 -3.93 -1.06 -4.11
N THR A 93 -3.54 -0.88 -5.37
CA THR A 93 -4.52 -0.55 -6.42
C THR A 93 -4.77 -1.72 -7.34
N LEU A 94 -6.04 -2.06 -7.57
CA LEU A 94 -6.47 -2.97 -8.62
C LEU A 94 -7.00 -2.17 -9.81
N VAL A 95 -6.56 -2.51 -11.01
CA VAL A 95 -6.82 -1.79 -12.25
C VAL A 95 -7.30 -2.74 -13.34
N ALA A 96 -8.22 -2.31 -14.19
CA ALA A 96 -8.70 -3.06 -15.33
C ALA A 96 -7.58 -3.28 -16.36
N MET A 97 -7.28 -4.54 -16.70
CA MET A 97 -6.24 -4.89 -17.69
C MET A 97 -6.73 -4.80 -19.14
N ARG A 98 -8.04 -4.79 -19.31
CA ARG A 98 -8.78 -4.71 -20.58
C ARG A 98 -10.12 -4.02 -20.33
N ASP A 99 -10.87 -3.76 -21.39
CA ASP A 99 -12.26 -3.38 -21.25
C ASP A 99 -13.06 -4.51 -20.58
N ILE A 100 -13.98 -4.15 -19.70
CA ILE A 100 -14.81 -5.05 -18.89
C ILE A 100 -16.27 -4.66 -19.15
N ALA A 101 -17.07 -5.59 -19.66
CA ALA A 101 -18.47 -5.33 -19.95
C ALA A 101 -19.33 -5.33 -18.67
N ALA A 102 -20.44 -4.59 -18.73
CA ALA A 102 -21.47 -4.64 -17.69
C ALA A 102 -21.89 -6.09 -17.39
N GLY A 103 -21.95 -6.44 -16.12
CA GLY A 103 -22.28 -7.76 -15.62
C GLY A 103 -21.10 -8.73 -15.51
N GLU A 104 -19.90 -8.39 -15.99
CA GLU A 104 -18.70 -9.22 -15.76
C GLU A 104 -18.25 -9.18 -14.27
N GLU A 105 -17.74 -10.31 -13.79
CA GLU A 105 -17.06 -10.40 -12.49
C GLU A 105 -15.65 -9.82 -12.59
N ILE A 106 -15.27 -8.96 -11.65
CA ILE A 106 -13.91 -8.48 -11.46
C ILE A 106 -13.10 -9.59 -10.80
N THR A 107 -12.12 -10.09 -11.53
CA THR A 107 -11.24 -11.17 -11.05
C THR A 107 -9.79 -10.81 -11.30
N HIS A 108 -8.93 -11.27 -10.39
CA HIS A 108 -7.48 -11.20 -10.54
C HIS A 108 -6.86 -12.59 -10.43
N ASP A 109 -5.63 -12.73 -10.88
CA ASP A 109 -4.88 -13.95 -10.66
C ASP A 109 -4.22 -13.87 -9.28
N TYR A 110 -4.51 -14.81 -8.38
CA TYR A 110 -3.91 -14.80 -7.03
C TYR A 110 -2.39 -14.92 -7.07
N GLY A 111 -1.82 -15.52 -8.13
CA GLY A 111 -0.37 -15.51 -8.35
C GLY A 111 0.20 -14.11 -8.65
N MET A 112 -0.64 -13.08 -8.84
CA MET A 112 -0.17 -11.69 -8.90
C MET A 112 0.16 -11.11 -7.53
N VAL A 113 -0.33 -11.71 -6.44
CA VAL A 113 -0.22 -11.13 -5.09
C VAL A 113 0.31 -12.11 -4.05
N ALA A 114 -0.03 -13.40 -4.11
CA ALA A 114 0.41 -14.38 -3.13
C ALA A 114 1.89 -14.73 -3.32
N HIS A 115 2.64 -14.80 -2.22
CA HIS A 115 3.99 -15.33 -2.20
C HIS A 115 4.22 -16.21 -0.97
N SER A 116 5.01 -17.27 -1.15
CA SER A 116 5.46 -18.08 -0.02
C SER A 116 6.30 -17.29 0.96
N ASN A 117 5.96 -17.43 2.24
CA ASN A 117 6.63 -16.76 3.34
C ASN A 117 7.18 -17.79 4.33
N CYS A 118 8.50 -17.82 4.52
CA CYS A 118 9.15 -18.77 5.43
C CYS A 118 8.80 -18.55 6.92
N HIS A 119 8.19 -17.41 7.24
CA HIS A 119 7.68 -17.10 8.56
C HIS A 119 6.17 -17.36 8.70
N SER A 120 5.47 -17.74 7.63
CA SER A 120 4.07 -18.16 7.70
C SER A 120 3.94 -19.52 8.38
N ALA A 121 2.91 -19.68 9.20
CA ALA A 121 2.60 -20.96 9.85
C ALA A 121 2.04 -22.02 8.89
N SER A 122 1.65 -21.65 7.66
CA SER A 122 1.09 -22.58 6.68
C SER A 122 1.36 -22.17 5.23
N TYR A 123 1.57 -23.17 4.37
CA TYR A 123 1.55 -23.03 2.92
C TYR A 123 0.12 -23.13 2.39
N TRP A 124 -0.35 -22.13 1.65
CA TRP A 124 -1.71 -22.07 1.15
C TRP A 124 -1.83 -22.61 -0.29
N THR A 125 -2.91 -23.36 -0.55
CA THR A 125 -3.32 -23.79 -1.89
C THR A 125 -4.84 -23.76 -2.04
N MET A 126 -5.32 -23.64 -3.28
CA MET A 126 -6.74 -23.67 -3.61
C MET A 126 -7.02 -24.44 -4.89
N GLN A 127 -8.05 -25.29 -4.86
CA GLN A 127 -8.63 -25.90 -6.06
C GLN A 127 -9.40 -24.84 -6.87
N CYS A 128 -8.91 -24.54 -8.07
CA CYS A 128 -9.43 -23.48 -8.93
C CYS A 128 -10.77 -23.88 -9.55
N ARG A 129 -11.75 -22.99 -9.42
CA ARG A 129 -13.09 -23.15 -10.02
C ARG A 129 -13.42 -21.99 -10.96
N CYS A 130 -12.44 -21.40 -11.63
CA CYS A 130 -12.68 -20.25 -12.52
C CYS A 130 -13.39 -20.65 -13.84
N GLY A 131 -13.23 -21.90 -14.30
CA GLY A 131 -13.87 -22.40 -15.53
C GLY A 131 -13.30 -21.86 -16.85
N CYS A 132 -12.18 -21.12 -16.83
CA CYS A 132 -11.55 -20.69 -18.07
C CYS A 132 -10.90 -21.88 -18.82
N PRO A 133 -10.74 -21.82 -20.17
CA PRO A 133 -10.21 -22.94 -20.96
C PRO A 133 -8.80 -23.42 -20.57
N ASN A 134 -7.97 -22.54 -20.01
CA ASN A 134 -6.61 -22.86 -19.56
C ASN A 134 -6.50 -22.71 -18.03
N CYS A 135 -7.47 -23.26 -17.31
CA CYS A 135 -7.49 -23.29 -15.85
C CYS A 135 -6.27 -24.04 -15.32
N ARG A 136 -5.63 -23.53 -14.26
CA ARG A 136 -4.50 -24.21 -13.61
C ARG A 136 -4.91 -25.37 -12.73
N GLU A 137 -6.20 -25.50 -12.41
CA GLU A 137 -6.80 -26.48 -11.49
C GLU A 137 -6.36 -26.34 -10.02
N LEU A 138 -5.07 -26.06 -9.77
CA LEU A 138 -4.51 -25.76 -8.47
C LEU A 138 -3.80 -24.41 -8.52
N VAL A 139 -4.14 -23.54 -7.56
CA VAL A 139 -3.48 -22.24 -7.34
C VAL A 139 -2.66 -22.35 -6.07
N THR A 140 -1.44 -21.82 -6.09
CA THR A 140 -0.53 -21.83 -4.94
C THR A 140 0.10 -20.47 -4.71
N GLU A 141 0.69 -20.27 -3.54
CA GLU A 141 1.48 -19.08 -3.20
C GLU A 141 2.81 -18.96 -3.98
N ASP A 142 3.16 -19.94 -4.83
CA ASP A 142 4.36 -19.88 -5.68
C ASP A 142 4.06 -19.70 -7.17
N ASP A 143 2.79 -19.55 -7.55
CA ASP A 143 2.42 -19.40 -8.96
C ASP A 143 3.11 -18.22 -9.64
N TRP A 144 3.44 -17.16 -8.89
CA TRP A 144 4.21 -16.02 -9.40
C TRP A 144 5.60 -16.39 -9.95
N GLN A 145 6.15 -17.54 -9.55
CA GLN A 145 7.45 -18.04 -10.02
C GLN A 145 7.38 -18.67 -11.42
N ARG A 146 6.17 -18.90 -11.96
CA ARG A 146 5.96 -19.53 -13.25
C ARG A 146 6.33 -18.59 -14.40
N PRO A 147 7.24 -18.97 -15.32
CA PRO A 147 7.71 -18.09 -16.40
C PRO A 147 6.57 -17.55 -17.28
N GLU A 148 5.55 -18.34 -17.55
CA GLU A 148 4.39 -17.95 -18.34
C GLU A 148 3.53 -16.88 -17.66
N LEU A 149 3.42 -16.91 -16.32
CA LEU A 149 2.70 -15.88 -15.56
C LEU A 149 3.56 -14.62 -15.43
N GLN A 150 4.87 -14.76 -15.23
CA GLN A 150 5.80 -13.64 -15.21
C GLN A 150 5.77 -12.85 -16.52
N SER A 151 5.69 -13.54 -17.66
CA SER A 151 5.55 -12.92 -18.97
C SER A 151 4.16 -12.28 -19.16
N ARG A 152 3.10 -13.02 -18.81
CA ARG A 152 1.71 -12.57 -19.00
C ARG A 152 1.34 -11.35 -18.15
N TYR A 153 1.83 -11.30 -16.91
CA TYR A 153 1.45 -10.30 -15.92
C TYR A 153 2.58 -9.30 -15.62
N ASP A 154 3.53 -9.16 -16.53
CA ASP A 154 4.59 -8.17 -16.35
C ASP A 154 4.01 -6.76 -16.15
N GLY A 155 4.37 -6.13 -15.04
CA GLY A 155 3.81 -4.84 -14.63
C GLY A 155 2.40 -4.89 -14.03
N TRP A 156 1.82 -6.08 -13.82
CA TRP A 156 0.50 -6.31 -13.17
C TRP A 156 0.59 -7.10 -11.87
N PHE A 157 1.80 -7.54 -11.47
CA PHE A 157 2.03 -8.09 -10.15
C PHE A 157 1.92 -7.00 -9.08
N ALA A 158 1.44 -7.38 -7.89
CA ALA A 158 1.54 -6.55 -6.71
C ALA A 158 3.00 -6.16 -6.48
N TRP A 159 3.21 -4.95 -5.98
CA TRP A 159 4.51 -4.31 -5.94
C TRP A 159 5.61 -5.18 -5.30
N HIS A 160 5.29 -5.93 -4.25
CA HIS A 160 6.26 -6.78 -3.55
C HIS A 160 6.72 -8.00 -4.38
N ILE A 161 5.91 -8.49 -5.31
CA ILE A 161 6.31 -9.52 -6.28
C ILE A 161 7.03 -8.88 -7.47
N GLN A 162 6.49 -7.81 -8.05
CA GLN A 162 7.10 -7.16 -9.22
C GLN A 162 8.54 -6.75 -8.92
N ARG A 163 8.83 -6.21 -7.74
CA ARG A 163 10.19 -5.84 -7.33
C ARG A 163 11.14 -7.03 -7.22
N LYS A 164 10.66 -8.22 -6.80
CA LYS A 164 11.45 -9.46 -6.75
C LYS A 164 11.83 -9.87 -8.17
N LEU A 165 10.87 -9.86 -9.09
CA LEU A 165 11.09 -10.18 -10.51
C LEU A 165 12.06 -9.20 -11.17
N ASP A 166 11.87 -7.90 -10.94
CA ASP A 166 12.73 -6.85 -11.45
C ASP A 166 14.17 -6.96 -10.93
N ALA A 167 14.36 -7.26 -9.65
CA ALA A 167 15.68 -7.48 -9.06
C ALA A 167 16.38 -8.71 -9.68
N ARG A 168 15.64 -9.81 -9.85
CA ARG A 168 16.13 -11.02 -10.54
C ARG A 168 16.55 -10.72 -11.99
N ARG A 169 15.74 -9.98 -12.75
CA ARG A 169 16.03 -9.58 -14.13
C ARG A 169 17.27 -8.69 -14.24
N ARG A 170 17.47 -7.78 -13.28
CA ARG A 170 18.65 -6.90 -13.23
C ARG A 170 19.90 -7.57 -12.65
N GLY A 171 19.79 -8.73 -12.03
CA GLY A 171 20.90 -9.37 -11.30
C GLY A 171 21.34 -8.54 -10.09
N THR A 172 20.43 -7.81 -9.46
CA THR A 172 20.71 -6.95 -8.29
C THR A 172 20.10 -7.53 -7.03
N ASP A 173 20.75 -7.30 -5.89
CA ASP A 173 20.17 -7.65 -4.59
C ASP A 173 18.84 -6.90 -4.37
N LEU A 174 17.86 -7.64 -3.86
CA LEU A 174 16.58 -7.07 -3.49
C LEU A 174 16.74 -6.32 -2.16
N LEU A 175 16.49 -5.01 -2.16
CA LEU A 175 16.45 -4.25 -0.92
C LEU A 175 15.37 -4.81 0.02
N GLN A 176 15.74 -5.24 1.21
CA GLN A 176 14.82 -5.68 2.24
C GLN A 176 14.99 -4.73 3.44
N PRO A 177 13.96 -3.98 3.87
CA PRO A 177 14.03 -3.18 5.06
C PRO A 177 14.40 -4.01 6.29
N LEU A 178 15.10 -3.37 7.22
CA LEU A 178 15.31 -3.93 8.54
C LEU A 178 14.01 -3.79 9.33
N VAL A 179 13.26 -4.89 9.39
CA VAL A 179 12.04 -4.99 10.21
C VAL A 179 12.45 -5.50 11.59
N ALA A 180 12.43 -4.61 12.58
CA ALA A 180 12.71 -4.96 13.97
C ALA A 180 11.42 -5.31 14.73
N THR A 181 11.42 -5.19 16.05
CA THR A 181 10.21 -5.35 16.85
C THR A 181 9.30 -4.13 16.67
N GLY A 182 8.00 -4.36 16.57
CA GLY A 182 7.01 -3.29 16.56
C GLY A 182 5.66 -3.76 17.03
N ARG A 183 4.73 -2.83 17.05
CA ARG A 183 3.39 -3.02 17.58
C ARG A 183 2.37 -2.46 16.63
N THR A 184 1.19 -3.05 16.71
CA THR A 184 0.01 -2.55 16.05
C THR A 184 -0.63 -1.44 16.89
N GLU A 185 -0.82 -0.26 16.29
CA GLU A 185 -1.48 0.89 16.88
C GLU A 185 -2.64 1.33 15.98
N GLY A 186 -3.88 1.10 16.41
CA GLY A 186 -5.03 1.27 15.53
C GLY A 186 -4.85 0.40 14.28
N TRP A 187 -4.96 0.98 13.09
CA TRP A 187 -4.79 0.27 11.82
C TRP A 187 -3.34 0.24 11.30
N ASN A 188 -2.41 0.88 12.01
CA ASN A 188 -1.01 0.98 11.61
C ASN A 188 -0.15 -0.01 12.39
N TRP A 189 1.05 -0.25 11.87
CA TRP A 189 2.14 -0.86 12.62
C TRP A 189 3.28 0.14 12.79
N VAL A 190 3.88 0.18 13.97
CA VAL A 190 4.93 1.14 14.35
C VAL A 190 6.05 0.41 15.09
N ASP A 191 7.31 0.68 14.72
CA ASP A 191 8.49 0.13 15.40
C ASP A 191 8.51 0.55 16.89
N HIS A 192 8.94 -0.35 17.78
CA HIS A 192 8.98 -0.10 19.23
C HIS A 192 9.91 1.03 19.67
N ARG A 193 10.88 1.38 18.83
CA ARG A 193 11.84 2.47 19.06
C ARG A 193 11.30 3.82 18.62
N ILE A 194 10.01 3.93 18.30
CA ILE A 194 9.38 5.15 17.80
C ILE A 194 8.44 5.69 18.87
N GLY A 195 8.64 6.96 19.20
CA GLY A 195 7.80 7.73 20.10
C GLY A 195 7.28 9.01 19.46
N SER A 196 6.66 9.87 20.26
CA SER A 196 6.25 11.20 19.84
C SER A 196 6.74 12.25 20.82
N SER A 197 7.17 13.39 20.30
CA SER A 197 7.58 14.56 21.08
C SER A 197 6.88 15.83 20.57
N SER A 198 6.95 16.90 21.35
CA SER A 198 6.47 18.23 20.94
C SER A 198 7.61 19.03 20.32
N PHE A 199 7.38 19.55 19.12
CA PHE A 199 8.32 20.41 18.40
C PHE A 199 7.75 21.84 18.34
N PRO A 200 8.45 22.84 18.90
CA PRO A 200 7.98 24.22 18.92
C PRO A 200 7.60 24.72 17.53
N GLY A 201 6.35 25.19 17.39
CA GLY A 201 5.82 25.70 16.12
C GLY A 201 5.54 24.65 15.04
N ARG A 202 5.67 23.35 15.36
CA ARG A 202 5.40 22.22 14.45
C ARG A 202 4.44 21.17 15.03
N GLY A 203 4.00 21.33 16.28
CA GLY A 203 3.07 20.40 16.91
C GLY A 203 3.77 19.12 17.37
N ARG A 204 3.07 17.98 17.32
CA ARG A 204 3.63 16.69 17.67
C ARG A 204 4.37 16.09 16.47
N GLY A 205 5.57 15.59 16.71
CA GLY A 205 6.40 14.91 15.72
C GLY A 205 6.77 13.50 16.18
N LEU A 206 7.03 12.59 15.24
CA LEU A 206 7.70 11.33 15.55
C LEU A 206 9.15 11.58 15.97
N VAL A 207 9.64 10.77 16.91
CA VAL A 207 11.02 10.82 17.39
C VAL A 207 11.58 9.42 17.53
N ALA A 208 12.85 9.24 17.19
CA ALA A 208 13.59 8.01 17.45
C ALA A 208 13.91 7.91 18.95
N LEU A 209 13.48 6.84 19.61
CA LEU A 209 13.79 6.54 21.02
C LEU A 209 15.13 5.80 21.18
N ALA A 210 15.65 5.24 20.09
CA ALA A 210 16.94 4.56 20.00
C ALA A 210 17.54 4.78 18.61
N ASP A 211 18.82 4.45 18.45
CA ASP A 211 19.47 4.51 17.14
C ASP A 211 18.77 3.56 16.14
N LEU A 212 18.49 4.08 14.94
CA LEU A 212 17.86 3.37 13.84
C LEU A 212 18.86 3.31 12.68
N PRO A 213 19.32 2.12 12.27
CA PRO A 213 20.14 1.97 11.07
C PRO A 213 19.39 2.42 9.81
N ILE A 214 20.12 2.73 8.74
CA ILE A 214 19.56 2.93 7.39
C ILE A 214 18.65 1.76 6.96
N HIS A 215 17.58 2.07 6.25
CA HIS A 215 16.54 1.13 5.78
C HIS A 215 15.76 0.41 6.88
N THR A 216 15.76 0.93 8.11
CA THR A 216 14.86 0.46 9.17
C THR A 216 13.41 0.80 8.80
N LEU A 217 12.51 -0.17 8.88
CA LEU A 217 11.07 0.07 8.77
C LEU A 217 10.56 0.78 10.03
N VAL A 218 9.98 1.96 9.86
CA VAL A 218 9.54 2.82 10.96
C VAL A 218 8.03 2.73 11.15
N VAL A 219 7.27 2.79 10.06
CA VAL A 219 5.80 2.68 10.07
C VAL A 219 5.34 1.89 8.86
N ALA A 220 4.33 1.04 9.06
CA ALA A 220 3.46 0.53 8.01
C ALA A 220 2.05 1.13 8.18
N LEU A 221 1.60 1.84 7.15
CA LEU A 221 0.39 2.64 7.16
C LEU A 221 -0.81 1.78 6.72
N GLY A 222 -1.73 1.59 7.66
CA GLY A 222 -3.10 1.20 7.36
C GLY A 222 -4.02 2.41 7.43
N GLY A 223 -5.28 2.21 7.08
CA GLY A 223 -6.23 3.32 7.11
C GLY A 223 -7.43 3.11 6.21
N ARG A 224 -8.36 4.06 6.30
CA ARG A 224 -9.53 4.12 5.42
C ARG A 224 -9.16 4.82 4.13
N ILE A 225 -9.65 4.29 3.02
CA ILE A 225 -9.58 4.98 1.75
C ILE A 225 -10.70 6.02 1.68
N MET A 226 -10.34 7.23 1.30
CA MET A 226 -11.28 8.30 0.97
C MET A 226 -10.95 8.85 -0.42
N SER A 227 -11.96 9.39 -1.09
CA SER A 227 -11.74 10.26 -2.24
C SER A 227 -10.98 11.50 -1.80
N LEU A 228 -10.02 11.95 -2.60
CA LEU A 228 -9.31 13.21 -2.39
C LEU A 228 -10.26 14.41 -2.32
N ALA A 229 -11.41 14.34 -3.02
CA ALA A 229 -12.42 15.39 -2.99
C ALA A 229 -13.20 15.45 -1.66
N ASP A 230 -13.27 14.32 -0.94
CA ASP A 230 -14.00 14.19 0.33
C ASP A 230 -13.07 14.33 1.54
N GLU A 231 -11.77 14.48 1.32
CA GLU A 231 -10.80 14.64 2.39
C GLU A 231 -10.94 16.01 3.04
N THR A 232 -11.32 15.99 4.31
CA THR A 232 -11.45 17.19 5.16
C THR A 232 -10.37 17.28 6.23
N ARG A 233 -9.36 16.39 6.17
CA ARG A 233 -8.40 16.14 7.26
C ARG A 233 -6.97 16.36 6.80
N ASP A 234 -6.16 17.00 7.64
CA ASP A 234 -4.73 17.26 7.35
C ASP A 234 -3.80 16.05 7.61
N LEU A 235 -4.36 14.84 7.79
CA LEU A 235 -3.63 13.65 8.24
C LEU A 235 -3.60 12.52 7.21
N GLY A 236 -4.21 12.68 6.04
CA GLY A 236 -4.20 11.65 5.01
C GLY A 236 -2.89 11.61 4.23
N ILE A 237 -2.51 10.41 3.81
CA ILE A 237 -1.42 10.17 2.86
C ILE A 237 -2.06 9.89 1.50
N GLN A 238 -1.80 10.75 0.53
CA GLN A 238 -2.29 10.53 -0.82
C GLN A 238 -1.56 9.37 -1.49
N ILE A 239 -2.33 8.33 -1.84
CA ILE A 239 -1.83 7.04 -2.33
C ILE A 239 -2.18 6.80 -3.80
N SER A 240 -3.09 7.58 -4.39
CA SER A 240 -3.31 7.63 -5.83
C SER A 240 -3.70 9.04 -6.28
N ALA A 241 -3.88 9.25 -7.59
CA ALA A 241 -4.31 10.54 -8.12
C ALA A 241 -5.69 10.99 -7.58
N ARG A 242 -6.48 10.07 -7.02
CA ARG A 242 -7.86 10.32 -6.59
C ARG A 242 -8.13 9.93 -5.13
N HIS A 243 -7.19 9.28 -4.46
CA HIS A 243 -7.44 8.64 -3.18
C HIS A 243 -6.38 8.95 -2.13
N VAL A 244 -6.85 9.04 -0.89
CA VAL A 244 -6.02 9.24 0.30
C VAL A 244 -6.28 8.11 1.30
N LEU A 245 -5.20 7.71 1.96
CA LEU A 245 -5.21 6.80 3.09
C LEU A 245 -5.20 7.64 4.36
N GLY A 246 -6.30 7.66 5.09
CA GLY A 246 -6.42 8.44 6.32
C GLY A 246 -6.74 7.59 7.54
N PRO A 247 -6.53 8.13 8.75
CA PRO A 247 -6.87 7.43 9.98
C PRO A 247 -8.38 7.15 10.07
N ARG A 248 -8.76 6.20 10.90
CA ARG A 248 -10.16 6.04 11.30
C ARG A 248 -10.49 7.06 12.40
N GLU A 249 -11.69 7.63 12.35
CA GLU A 249 -12.14 8.57 13.38
C GLU A 249 -12.04 7.95 14.78
N GLY A 250 -11.41 8.67 15.71
CA GLY A 250 -11.17 8.19 17.08
C GLY A 250 -10.01 7.21 17.26
N GLU A 251 -9.31 6.80 16.20
CA GLU A 251 -8.19 5.85 16.24
C GLU A 251 -6.87 6.53 15.83
N ALA A 252 -6.49 7.61 16.55
CA ALA A 252 -5.21 8.27 16.31
C ALA A 252 -4.04 7.34 16.68
N SER A 253 -3.03 7.29 15.82
CA SER A 253 -1.80 6.51 15.98
C SER A 253 -0.59 7.44 16.04
N LEU A 254 0.55 6.97 16.54
CA LEU A 254 1.79 7.71 16.42
C LEU A 254 2.12 8.09 14.97
N SER A 255 1.71 7.28 13.98
CA SER A 255 1.91 7.58 12.56
C SER A 255 1.23 8.88 12.10
N ASP A 256 0.24 9.39 12.84
CA ASP A 256 -0.43 10.66 12.53
C ASP A 256 0.41 11.87 12.95
N HIS A 257 1.52 11.66 13.69
CA HIS A 257 2.45 12.70 14.11
C HIS A 257 3.67 12.83 13.18
N ILE A 258 3.61 12.33 11.94
CA ILE A 258 4.77 12.39 11.04
C ILE A 258 4.82 13.77 10.37
N ASN A 259 5.77 14.58 10.83
CA ASN A 259 5.99 15.91 10.29
C ASN A 259 6.72 15.88 8.95
N HIS A 260 6.56 16.98 8.23
CA HIS A 260 7.39 17.29 7.08
C HIS A 260 8.82 17.70 7.48
N LEU A 261 9.82 17.15 6.79
CA LEU A 261 11.22 17.61 6.82
C LEU A 261 11.74 17.87 5.40
N CYS A 262 12.31 19.06 5.15
CA CYS A 262 12.91 19.41 3.84
C CYS A 262 14.22 18.65 3.56
N GLU A 263 14.90 18.18 4.60
CA GLU A 263 16.03 17.25 4.55
C GLU A 263 15.58 15.96 5.27
N PRO A 264 14.79 15.11 4.60
CA PRO A 264 14.10 14.01 5.26
C PRO A 264 15.06 12.89 5.68
N ASN A 265 14.73 12.23 6.78
CA ASN A 265 15.36 10.98 7.19
C ASN A 265 14.45 9.77 7.00
N LEU A 266 13.17 9.98 6.66
CA LEU A 266 12.25 8.95 6.21
C LEU A 266 11.92 9.09 4.73
N GLY A 267 11.63 7.98 4.06
CA GLY A 267 11.06 7.98 2.72
C GLY A 267 10.14 6.79 2.50
N PHE A 268 9.26 6.92 1.51
CA PHE A 268 8.34 5.86 1.15
C PHE A 268 9.08 4.68 0.52
N PHE A 269 8.71 3.50 0.96
CA PHE A 269 9.09 2.23 0.39
C PHE A 269 7.82 1.55 -0.13
N GLY A 270 7.62 1.59 -1.44
CA GLY A 270 6.30 1.33 -2.03
C GLY A 270 5.36 2.52 -1.80
N GLN A 271 4.17 2.27 -1.27
CA GLN A 271 3.13 3.28 -1.01
C GLN A 271 2.83 3.48 0.48
N VAL A 272 2.99 2.44 1.31
CA VAL A 272 2.50 2.44 2.70
C VAL A 272 3.57 2.17 3.75
N PHE A 273 4.81 1.95 3.35
CA PHE A 273 5.91 1.78 4.30
C PHE A 273 6.79 3.02 4.33
N LEU A 274 7.19 3.43 5.52
CA LEU A 274 8.20 4.47 5.72
C LEU A 274 9.47 3.83 6.30
N ILE A 275 10.59 4.01 5.60
CA ILE A 275 11.89 3.49 6.01
C ILE A 275 12.87 4.64 6.23
N THR A 276 13.89 4.40 7.07
CA THR A 276 14.98 5.35 7.23
C THR A 276 15.86 5.43 5.98
N LEU A 277 16.27 6.64 5.61
CA LEU A 277 17.12 6.94 4.44
C LEU A 277 18.61 7.00 4.78
N ARG A 278 18.93 6.99 6.08
CA ARG A 278 20.26 7.00 6.67
C ARG A 278 20.17 6.44 8.08
N ASP A 279 21.31 6.29 8.74
CA ASP A 279 21.33 6.10 10.19
C ASP A 279 20.72 7.32 10.88
N VAL A 280 19.85 7.08 11.86
CA VAL A 280 19.17 8.08 12.68
C VAL A 280 19.50 7.84 14.14
N ARG A 281 19.90 8.89 14.86
CA ARG A 281 20.24 8.82 16.28
C ARG A 281 19.01 8.97 17.16
N ALA A 282 19.07 8.36 18.35
CA ALA A 282 18.10 8.60 19.40
C ALA A 282 17.91 10.11 19.66
N GLY A 283 16.66 10.55 19.75
CA GLY A 283 16.25 11.94 19.94
C GLY A 283 16.03 12.73 18.65
N GLU A 284 16.45 12.23 17.48
CA GLU A 284 16.16 12.89 16.20
C GLU A 284 14.67 12.80 15.85
N GLU A 285 14.12 13.90 15.32
CA GLU A 285 12.78 13.91 14.74
C GLU A 285 12.76 13.10 13.44
N LEU A 286 11.69 12.34 13.25
CA LEU A 286 11.48 11.53 12.06
C LEU A 286 10.46 12.20 11.14
N GLY A 287 10.81 12.32 9.87
CA GLY A 287 9.91 12.93 8.89
C GLY A 287 10.36 12.74 7.45
N PHE A 288 9.39 12.84 6.55
CA PHE A 288 9.59 12.72 5.11
C PHE A 288 9.24 14.04 4.40
N ASP A 289 9.62 14.15 3.13
CA ASP A 289 9.25 15.30 2.33
C ASP A 289 7.85 15.10 1.72
N TYR A 290 6.89 15.95 2.06
CA TYR A 290 5.51 15.81 1.60
C TYR A 290 5.38 15.94 0.08
N ALA A 291 6.34 16.56 -0.61
CA ALA A 291 6.40 16.57 -2.07
C ALA A 291 6.46 15.16 -2.68
N THR A 292 6.82 14.14 -1.90
CA THR A 292 6.90 12.74 -2.35
C THR A 292 5.55 12.03 -2.39
N CYS A 293 4.50 12.58 -1.75
CA CYS A 293 3.16 11.99 -1.76
C CYS A 293 2.03 12.97 -2.02
N VAL A 294 2.20 14.28 -1.81
CA VAL A 294 1.14 15.27 -2.04
C VAL A 294 1.21 15.78 -3.47
N GLY A 295 0.10 15.66 -4.21
CA GLY A 295 -0.05 16.28 -5.53
C GLY A 295 -1.50 16.36 -6.01
N GLY A 296 -1.72 16.98 -7.18
CA GLY A 296 -3.05 17.12 -7.77
C GLY A 296 -3.65 18.51 -7.60
N VAL A 297 -4.98 18.60 -7.60
CA VAL A 297 -5.76 19.86 -7.75
C VAL A 297 -6.21 20.50 -6.43
N MET A 298 -6.04 19.81 -5.29
CA MET A 298 -6.45 20.35 -4.01
C MET A 298 -5.38 21.34 -3.50
N PRO A 299 -5.72 22.62 -3.30
CA PRO A 299 -4.76 23.63 -2.89
C PRO A 299 -4.32 23.40 -1.44
N TYR A 300 -3.19 22.72 -1.26
CA TYR A 300 -2.52 22.59 0.03
C TYR A 300 -1.32 23.53 0.13
N ARG A 301 -1.19 24.21 1.27
CA ARG A 301 0.00 24.97 1.67
C ARG A 301 0.16 24.99 3.19
N MET A 302 1.40 24.96 3.67
CA MET A 302 1.71 25.16 5.09
C MET A 302 3.07 25.83 5.31
N PRO A 303 3.22 26.68 6.35
CA PRO A 303 4.52 27.24 6.71
C PRO A 303 5.47 26.14 7.20
N CYS A 304 6.67 26.07 6.61
CA CYS A 304 7.70 25.09 6.99
C CYS A 304 8.65 25.65 8.05
N ARG A 305 8.69 24.99 9.20
CA ARG A 305 9.59 25.34 10.32
C ARG A 305 10.56 24.20 10.65
N CYS A 306 10.94 23.40 9.66
CA CYS A 306 11.70 22.17 9.88
C CYS A 306 13.14 22.38 10.37
N GLY A 307 13.69 23.59 10.25
CA GLY A 307 15.04 23.92 10.70
C GLY A 307 16.18 23.41 9.80
N ALA A 308 15.86 22.71 8.70
CA ALA A 308 16.83 22.29 7.70
C ALA A 308 17.56 23.48 7.06
N ARG A 309 18.82 23.31 6.64
CA ARG A 309 19.57 24.36 5.96
C ARG A 309 18.92 24.72 4.62
N THR A 310 18.36 23.73 3.94
CA THR A 310 17.58 23.93 2.71
C THR A 310 16.07 24.04 2.98
N CYS A 311 15.65 24.58 4.12
CA CYS A 311 14.23 24.77 4.43
C CYS A 311 13.55 25.64 3.36
N ARG A 312 12.41 25.18 2.84
CA ARG A 312 11.64 25.89 1.81
C ARG A 312 10.85 27.09 2.34
N GLY A 313 10.67 27.21 3.65
CA GLY A 313 9.82 28.24 4.28
C GLY A 313 8.31 27.98 4.13
N GLU A 314 7.88 27.39 3.02
CA GLU A 314 6.51 26.93 2.76
C GLU A 314 6.55 25.58 2.01
N VAL A 315 5.61 24.68 2.33
CA VAL A 315 5.35 23.44 1.59
C VAL A 315 4.03 23.58 0.86
N THR A 316 3.97 23.16 -0.39
CA THR A 316 2.76 23.26 -1.23
C THR A 316 2.45 21.97 -1.97
N HIS A 317 1.20 21.82 -2.41
CA HIS A 317 0.77 20.76 -3.33
C HIS A 317 1.42 20.83 -4.73
N GLU A 318 2.21 21.85 -5.04
CA GLU A 318 2.94 21.95 -6.31
C GLU A 318 4.40 21.50 -6.19
N ASP A 319 4.91 21.32 -4.97
CA ASP A 319 6.32 21.01 -4.73
C ASP A 319 6.76 19.71 -5.41
N TRP A 320 5.84 18.75 -5.61
CA TRP A 320 6.12 17.52 -6.34
C TRP A 320 6.59 17.78 -7.78
N ARG A 321 6.32 18.94 -8.37
CA ARG A 321 6.77 19.31 -9.74
C ARG A 321 8.16 19.96 -9.75
N ARG A 322 8.70 20.36 -8.60
CA ARG A 322 9.95 21.11 -8.52
C ARG A 322 11.14 20.29 -9.05
N PRO A 323 11.89 20.79 -10.05
CA PRO A 323 12.99 20.02 -10.65
C PRO A 323 14.11 19.63 -9.67
N ASP A 324 14.42 20.49 -8.70
CA ASP A 324 15.41 20.21 -7.65
C ASP A 324 14.96 19.04 -6.75
N LEU A 325 13.70 19.04 -6.30
CA LEU A 325 13.14 17.97 -5.49
C LEU A 325 13.01 16.67 -6.29
N ARG A 326 12.61 16.75 -7.57
CA ARG A 326 12.56 15.59 -8.47
C ARG A 326 13.93 14.93 -8.66
N ARG A 327 14.99 15.73 -8.81
CA ARG A 327 16.37 15.20 -8.90
C ARG A 327 16.83 14.57 -7.58
N ARG A 328 16.55 15.21 -6.45
CA ARG A 328 17.05 14.78 -5.14
C ARG A 328 16.26 13.61 -4.53
N LEU A 329 14.94 13.61 -4.68
CA LEU A 329 14.03 12.70 -3.98
C LEU A 329 13.33 11.73 -4.94
N GLY A 330 13.63 11.74 -6.24
CA GLY A 330 12.85 11.06 -7.28
C GLY A 330 12.53 9.57 -7.02
N ALA A 331 13.43 8.84 -6.36
CA ALA A 331 13.22 7.44 -5.99
C ALA A 331 12.19 7.24 -4.87
N LEU A 332 11.96 8.27 -4.05
CA LEU A 332 11.08 8.27 -2.87
C LEU A 332 9.64 8.71 -3.18
N TYR A 333 9.39 9.20 -4.40
CA TYR A 333 8.04 9.58 -4.82
C TYR A 333 7.15 8.35 -4.88
N GLN A 334 5.92 8.52 -4.39
CA GLN A 334 4.82 7.58 -4.59
C GLN A 334 4.73 7.20 -6.09
N PRO A 335 4.46 5.93 -6.43
CA PRO A 335 4.44 5.45 -7.82
C PRO A 335 3.57 6.32 -8.75
N TRP A 336 2.37 6.69 -8.32
CA TRP A 336 1.44 7.50 -9.11
C TRP A 336 1.96 8.91 -9.45
N LEU A 337 2.83 9.49 -8.61
CA LEU A 337 3.48 10.78 -8.88
C LEU A 337 4.69 10.66 -9.83
N ARG A 338 5.24 9.45 -9.98
CA ARG A 338 6.34 9.16 -10.92
C ARG A 338 5.82 8.90 -12.33
N GLU A 339 4.62 8.34 -12.44
CA GLU A 339 3.96 7.95 -13.69
C GLU A 339 3.26 9.09 -14.42
N GLY A 340 2.96 10.21 -13.75
CA GLY A 340 2.41 11.45 -14.36
C GLY A 340 3.37 12.20 -15.30
N ARG A 341 4.14 11.46 -16.11
CA ARG A 341 5.09 11.89 -17.16
C ARG A 341 4.45 12.00 -18.54
N SER A 342 3.14 11.81 -18.69
CA SER A 342 2.43 11.94 -19.97
C SER A 342 1.69 13.26 -20.08
#